data_AF-A0A960J362-F1
#
_entry.id   AF-A0A960J362-F1
#
_cell.length_a   1.000
_cell.length_b   1.000
_cell.length_c   1.000
_cell.angle_alpha   90.00
_cell.angle_beta   90.00
_cell.angle_gamma   90.00
#
_symmetry.space_group_name_H-M   'P 1'
#
loop_
_entity.id
_entity.type
_entity.pdbx_description
1 polymer ?
#
loop_
_entity_poly.entity_id
_entity_poly.type
_entity_poly.pdbx_seq_one_letter_code
_entity_poly.pdbx_strand_id
1 'polypeptide(L)'
;ALVTTEGFADVIEIGRQHRPSLYDPWADRPAPLVERRHRHEVRGRLDHVGAELVPLGDPPPLGDDVEAVAVCLLHADVDDRHERAVAAALRARGHDVSASHEVAPEFREYERTVTTVMNAYLRPACARYLRSLAGLAGEVTVMTSAGGLVGIEDAAATPAALLLSGPAGGARAAAAVARANGFPTALSFDMGGTSTDVCLVLSGQPAPAAQRDVAGLPVRLPSLDVHTIGAGGGSIARLDPGGALVVGPASAGADPGPACYGRGGTAPTVTDANLVAGRIPAGAELPGLGRLDRDAAEAALGGLGVGDARAAAEGVLRVVDAAMERALRTVSVARGVDPRDGALVAFGGAGPLHACALADALGVTTVLVPARAGVLSAVGILASPRQHDLVRSWPDPGDLSGVDVALDALAAEAAASLGAGPVTVERLVDCRYAGQSHELSVPDVASFAAEHERRNGYARPGAPVEVVALRATARRPAPLDVADLPAPDRARGAGPVALVEP
;
A
#
# COMPACT_ATOMS: atom_id res chain seq x y z
N ALA A 1 -2.77 -16.97 18.23
CA ALA A 1 -3.91 -17.89 18.03
C ALA A 1 -5.03 -17.20 17.25
N LEU A 2 -5.92 -17.96 16.64
CA LEU A 2 -7.13 -17.48 15.96
C LEU A 2 -8.36 -18.12 16.63
N VAL A 3 -9.36 -17.32 16.97
CA VAL A 3 -10.67 -17.77 17.47
C VAL A 3 -11.73 -17.40 16.44
N THR A 4 -12.42 -18.39 15.89
CA THR A 4 -13.52 -18.21 14.93
C THR A 4 -14.82 -18.76 15.45
N THR A 5 -15.91 -18.48 14.74
CA THR A 5 -17.16 -19.23 14.91
C THR A 5 -16.93 -20.73 14.64
N GLU A 6 -17.67 -21.59 15.35
CA GLU A 6 -17.68 -23.05 15.13
C GLU A 6 -17.85 -23.43 13.64
N GLY A 7 -17.03 -24.35 13.15
CA GLY A 7 -16.97 -24.76 11.73
C GLY A 7 -16.21 -23.81 10.78
N PHE A 8 -15.57 -22.75 11.28
CA PHE A 8 -14.87 -21.75 10.46
C PHE A 8 -13.37 -21.64 10.75
N ALA A 9 -12.78 -22.53 11.56
CA ALA A 9 -11.36 -22.47 11.92
C ALA A 9 -10.42 -22.50 10.71
N ASP A 10 -10.83 -23.15 9.62
CA ASP A 10 -9.97 -23.40 8.45
C ASP A 10 -10.14 -22.37 7.33
N VAL A 11 -10.92 -21.29 7.55
CA VAL A 11 -11.16 -20.25 6.52
C VAL A 11 -9.87 -19.57 6.06
N ILE A 12 -8.90 -19.37 6.96
CA ILE A 12 -7.60 -18.76 6.65
C ILE A 12 -6.71 -19.64 5.75
N GLU A 13 -6.94 -20.95 5.73
CA GLU A 13 -6.17 -21.90 4.93
C GLU A 13 -6.88 -22.26 3.63
N ILE A 14 -8.21 -22.42 3.66
CA ILE A 14 -9.03 -22.65 2.47
C ILE A 14 -8.95 -21.45 1.52
N GLY A 15 -9.00 -20.24 2.09
CA GLY A 15 -9.03 -18.99 1.36
C GLY A 15 -10.19 -18.90 0.37
N ARG A 16 -9.97 -18.24 -0.77
CA ARG A 16 -10.96 -18.14 -1.86
C ARG A 16 -10.79 -19.20 -2.94
N GLN A 17 -9.94 -20.21 -2.70
CA GLN A 17 -9.56 -21.23 -3.69
C GLN A 17 -9.03 -20.68 -5.03
N HIS A 18 -8.57 -19.43 -5.04
CA HIS A 18 -7.91 -18.82 -6.20
C HIS A 18 -6.61 -19.55 -6.49
N ARG A 19 -6.29 -19.74 -7.78
CA ARG A 19 -5.01 -20.31 -8.20
C ARG A 19 -3.94 -19.22 -8.16
N PRO A 20 -2.82 -19.41 -7.43
CA PRO A 20 -1.73 -18.45 -7.43
C PRO A 20 -1.12 -18.24 -8.83
N SER A 21 -1.08 -19.30 -9.63
CA SER A 21 -0.69 -19.29 -11.03
C SER A 21 -1.71 -20.04 -11.86
N LEU A 22 -2.20 -19.43 -12.94
CA LEU A 22 -3.25 -20.03 -13.76
C LEU A 22 -2.76 -21.29 -14.50
N TYR A 23 -1.49 -21.31 -14.91
CA TYR A 23 -0.90 -22.33 -15.78
C TYR A 23 0.06 -23.28 -15.06
N ASP A 24 0.41 -23.00 -13.80
CA ASP A 24 1.23 -23.90 -12.99
C ASP A 24 0.34 -24.66 -12.00
N PRO A 25 0.01 -25.94 -12.27
CA PRO A 25 -0.81 -26.74 -11.36
C PRO A 25 -0.08 -27.11 -10.05
N TRP A 26 1.24 -26.89 -9.97
CA TRP A 26 2.07 -27.19 -8.81
C TRP A 26 2.38 -25.95 -7.95
N ALA A 27 1.76 -24.80 -8.27
CA ALA A 27 1.99 -23.57 -7.53
C ALA A 27 1.47 -23.69 -6.09
N ASP A 28 2.38 -23.55 -5.13
CA ASP A 28 2.05 -23.53 -3.72
C ASP A 28 1.24 -22.29 -3.35
N ARG A 29 0.27 -22.46 -2.44
CA ARG A 29 -0.45 -21.34 -1.83
C ARG A 29 0.37 -20.75 -0.69
N PRO A 30 0.22 -19.45 -0.40
CA PRO A 30 0.80 -18.86 0.81
C PRO A 30 0.39 -19.65 2.05
N ALA A 31 1.36 -20.00 2.89
CA ALA A 31 1.08 -20.68 4.14
C ALA A 31 0.26 -19.76 5.07
N PRO A 32 -0.75 -20.29 5.77
CA PRO A 32 -1.54 -19.49 6.71
C PRO A 32 -0.67 -19.02 7.88
N LEU A 33 -0.86 -17.76 8.30
CA LEU A 33 -0.10 -17.15 9.40
C LEU A 33 -0.34 -17.80 10.77
N VAL A 34 -1.42 -18.58 10.89
CA VAL A 34 -1.75 -19.31 12.12
C VAL A 34 -1.81 -20.79 11.80
N GLU A 35 -0.94 -21.57 12.44
CA GLU A 35 -0.93 -23.03 12.33
C GLU A 35 -2.24 -23.63 12.86
N ARG A 36 -2.65 -24.78 12.30
CA ARG A 36 -3.93 -25.43 12.60
C ARG A 36 -4.16 -25.69 14.10
N ARG A 37 -3.10 -26.00 14.86
CA ARG A 37 -3.17 -26.27 16.31
C ARG A 37 -3.51 -25.03 17.15
N HIS A 38 -3.33 -23.82 16.61
CA HIS A 38 -3.63 -22.55 17.26
C HIS A 38 -4.90 -21.89 16.71
N ARG A 39 -5.73 -22.66 15.96
CA ARG A 39 -7.05 -22.24 15.48
C ARG A 39 -8.10 -22.90 16.34
N HIS A 40 -8.84 -22.07 17.06
CA HIS A 40 -9.86 -22.48 18.02
C HIS A 40 -11.22 -21.97 17.56
N GLU A 41 -12.26 -22.65 18.01
CA GLU A 41 -13.63 -22.30 17.68
C GLU A 41 -14.40 -21.98 18.95
N VAL A 42 -15.36 -21.07 18.82
CA VAL A 42 -16.35 -20.76 19.86
C VAL A 42 -17.74 -21.03 19.32
N ARG A 43 -18.57 -21.68 20.15
CA ARG A 43 -19.99 -21.90 19.85
C ARG A 43 -20.70 -20.55 19.83
N GLY A 44 -21.57 -20.36 18.84
CA GLY A 44 -22.37 -19.15 18.66
C GLY A 44 -22.64 -18.93 17.18
N ARG A 45 -23.76 -18.33 16.81
CA ARG A 45 -24.05 -18.01 15.41
C ARG A 45 -25.03 -16.86 15.31
N LEU A 46 -24.65 -15.86 14.54
CA LEU A 46 -25.55 -14.84 14.02
C LEU A 46 -25.84 -15.14 12.54
N ASP A 47 -27.00 -14.74 12.04
CA ASP A 47 -27.28 -14.71 10.62
C ASP A 47 -26.79 -13.41 9.95
N HIS A 48 -27.02 -13.28 8.65
CA HIS A 48 -26.58 -12.13 7.86
C HIS A 48 -27.19 -10.78 8.26
N VAL A 49 -28.30 -10.75 9.01
CA VAL A 49 -28.92 -9.52 9.55
C VAL A 49 -28.65 -9.33 11.04
N GLY A 50 -27.77 -10.16 11.62
CA GLY A 50 -27.39 -10.10 13.03
C GLY A 50 -28.34 -10.82 13.99
N ALA A 51 -29.35 -11.54 13.50
CA ALA A 51 -30.24 -12.31 14.37
C ALA A 51 -29.50 -13.52 14.97
N GLU A 52 -29.71 -13.79 16.26
CA GLU A 52 -29.03 -14.90 16.95
C GLU A 52 -29.70 -16.23 16.61
N LEU A 53 -28.96 -17.11 15.93
CA LEU A 53 -29.38 -18.47 15.61
C LEU A 53 -28.93 -19.47 16.67
N VAL A 54 -27.73 -19.27 17.21
CA VAL A 54 -27.15 -20.12 18.25
C VAL A 54 -26.54 -19.22 19.32
N PRO A 55 -26.94 -19.35 20.60
CA PRO A 55 -26.37 -18.55 21.68
C PRO A 55 -24.86 -18.75 21.82
N LEU A 56 -24.16 -17.68 22.17
CA LEU A 56 -22.72 -17.71 22.46
C LEU A 56 -22.40 -18.68 23.61
N GLY A 57 -21.39 -19.52 23.43
CA GLY A 57 -20.80 -20.36 24.47
C GLY A 57 -19.55 -19.75 25.10
N ASP A 58 -18.93 -20.47 26.01
CA ASP A 58 -17.69 -20.00 26.65
C ASP A 58 -16.52 -19.93 25.65
N PRO A 59 -15.67 -18.89 25.73
CA PRO A 59 -14.52 -18.77 24.85
C PRO A 59 -13.48 -19.86 25.16
N PRO A 60 -12.80 -20.41 24.14
CA PRO A 60 -11.92 -21.55 24.28
C PRO A 60 -10.77 -21.26 25.26
N PRO A 61 -10.28 -22.28 25.99
CA PRO A 61 -9.03 -22.15 26.73
C PRO A 61 -7.87 -22.01 25.74
N LEU A 62 -7.06 -20.97 25.92
CA LEU A 62 -5.83 -20.76 25.15
C LEU A 62 -4.63 -21.08 26.04
N GLY A 63 -3.55 -21.61 25.44
CA GLY A 63 -2.32 -21.89 26.17
C GLY A 63 -1.56 -20.62 26.54
N ASP A 64 -0.70 -20.72 27.56
CA ASP A 64 0.17 -19.63 28.02
C ASP A 64 1.24 -19.25 26.97
N ASP A 65 1.46 -20.10 25.96
CA ASP A 65 2.34 -19.86 24.81
C ASP A 65 1.75 -18.87 23.78
N VAL A 66 0.47 -18.53 23.92
CA VAL A 66 -0.22 -17.61 23.00
C VAL A 66 0.03 -16.15 23.37
N GLU A 67 0.97 -15.53 22.67
CA GLU A 67 1.32 -14.11 22.85
C GLU A 67 0.20 -13.15 22.40
N ALA A 68 -0.47 -13.47 21.28
CA ALA A 68 -1.55 -12.64 20.71
C ALA A 68 -2.67 -13.48 20.09
N VAL A 69 -3.89 -12.92 20.09
CA VAL A 69 -5.11 -13.57 19.66
C VAL A 69 -5.88 -12.71 18.66
N ALA A 70 -6.20 -13.29 17.51
CA ALA A 70 -7.19 -12.76 16.60
C ALA A 70 -8.56 -13.39 16.90
N VAL A 71 -9.61 -12.58 17.02
CA VAL A 71 -10.99 -13.05 17.13
C VAL A 71 -11.75 -12.56 15.91
N CYS A 72 -12.29 -13.49 15.12
CA CYS A 72 -13.06 -13.18 13.92
C CYS A 72 -14.30 -14.09 13.84
N LEU A 73 -15.44 -13.58 14.30
CA LEU A 73 -16.71 -14.28 14.23
C LEU A 73 -17.48 -13.86 12.97
N LEU A 74 -18.25 -14.80 12.41
CA LEU A 74 -19.13 -14.49 11.29
C LEU A 74 -20.16 -13.44 11.68
N HIS A 75 -20.42 -12.53 10.74
CA HIS A 75 -21.39 -11.44 10.88
C HIS A 75 -21.13 -10.48 12.05
N ALA A 76 -19.94 -10.53 12.67
CA ALA A 76 -19.47 -9.51 13.61
C ALA A 76 -19.34 -8.12 12.96
N ASP A 77 -19.28 -8.04 11.62
CA ASP A 77 -19.35 -6.80 10.85
C ASP A 77 -20.74 -6.13 10.88
N VAL A 78 -21.80 -6.90 11.16
CA VAL A 78 -23.18 -6.43 11.26
C VAL A 78 -23.61 -6.28 12.71
N ASP A 79 -23.32 -7.29 13.54
CA ASP A 79 -23.58 -7.28 14.97
C ASP A 79 -22.43 -8.00 15.70
N ASP A 80 -21.64 -7.24 16.42
CA ASP A 80 -20.42 -7.68 17.09
C ASP A 80 -20.62 -8.10 18.55
N ARG A 81 -21.85 -8.20 19.06
CA ARG A 81 -22.09 -8.50 20.48
C ARG A 81 -21.40 -9.80 20.96
N HIS A 82 -21.40 -10.84 20.11
CA HIS A 82 -20.71 -12.11 20.41
C HIS A 82 -19.19 -11.92 20.41
N GLU A 83 -18.67 -11.20 19.43
CA GLU A 83 -17.23 -11.01 19.28
C GLU A 83 -16.66 -10.12 20.39
N ARG A 84 -17.36 -9.06 20.77
CA ARG A 84 -17.04 -8.22 21.93
C ARG A 84 -16.97 -9.04 23.22
N ALA A 85 -17.94 -9.92 23.45
CA ALA A 85 -17.97 -10.76 24.66
C ALA A 85 -16.78 -11.73 24.71
N VAL A 86 -16.46 -12.39 23.59
CA VAL A 86 -15.28 -13.26 23.47
C VAL A 86 -13.99 -12.49 23.68
N ALA A 87 -13.84 -11.33 23.01
CA ALA A 87 -12.65 -10.50 23.14
C ALA A 87 -12.46 -10.00 24.57
N ALA A 88 -13.52 -9.53 25.23
CA ALA A 88 -13.46 -9.08 26.62
C ALA A 88 -13.04 -10.21 27.58
N ALA A 89 -13.59 -11.40 27.42
CA ALA A 89 -13.24 -12.56 28.23
C ALA A 89 -11.78 -13.00 28.04
N LEU A 90 -11.27 -12.98 26.80
CA LEU A 90 -9.88 -13.31 26.50
C LEU A 90 -8.90 -12.23 27.01
N ARG A 91 -9.26 -10.95 26.90
CA ARG A 91 -8.50 -9.84 27.51
C ARG A 91 -8.45 -9.97 29.04
N ALA A 92 -9.56 -10.34 29.67
CA ALA A 92 -9.60 -10.58 31.13
C ALA A 92 -8.73 -11.75 31.58
N ARG A 93 -8.44 -12.70 30.68
CA ARG A 93 -7.49 -13.80 30.89
C ARG A 93 -6.02 -13.40 30.63
N GLY A 94 -5.76 -12.14 30.24
CA GLY A 94 -4.41 -11.60 30.04
C GLY A 94 -3.87 -11.69 28.62
N HIS A 95 -4.68 -12.11 27.63
CA HIS A 95 -4.24 -12.17 26.24
C HIS A 95 -4.31 -10.81 25.55
N ASP A 96 -3.35 -10.53 24.65
CA ASP A 96 -3.46 -9.42 23.70
C ASP A 96 -4.41 -9.80 22.56
N VAL A 97 -5.56 -9.13 22.48
CA VAL A 97 -6.66 -9.48 21.56
C VAL A 97 -6.89 -8.39 20.53
N SER A 98 -6.82 -8.77 19.25
CA SER A 98 -7.37 -8.03 18.11
C SER A 98 -8.72 -8.64 17.71
N ALA A 99 -9.81 -7.89 17.84
CA ALA A 99 -11.14 -8.32 17.39
C ALA A 99 -11.45 -7.76 16.00
N SER A 100 -12.11 -8.55 15.16
CA SER A 100 -12.34 -8.18 13.77
C SER A 100 -13.23 -6.95 13.58
N HIS A 101 -14.21 -6.72 14.46
CA HIS A 101 -15.04 -5.51 14.48
C HIS A 101 -14.27 -4.24 14.90
N GLU A 102 -13.10 -4.37 15.53
CA GLU A 102 -12.24 -3.23 15.88
C GLU A 102 -11.21 -2.94 14.77
N VAL A 103 -10.77 -3.99 14.06
CA VAL A 103 -9.69 -3.90 13.06
C VAL A 103 -10.24 -3.71 11.64
N ALA A 104 -11.22 -4.52 11.24
CA ALA A 104 -11.77 -4.54 9.89
C ALA A 104 -13.29 -4.85 9.95
N PRO A 105 -14.13 -3.92 10.44
CA PRO A 105 -15.59 -4.09 10.60
C PRO A 105 -16.35 -4.05 9.27
N GLU A 106 -15.97 -4.94 8.36
CA GLU A 106 -16.55 -5.01 7.02
C GLU A 106 -16.81 -6.46 6.60
N PHE A 107 -17.84 -6.63 5.78
CA PHE A 107 -18.25 -7.86 5.10
C PHE A 107 -17.07 -8.56 4.41
N ARG A 108 -17.15 -9.88 4.21
CA ARG A 108 -16.11 -10.82 3.73
C ARG A 108 -15.18 -11.37 4.82
N GLU A 109 -15.53 -12.57 5.26
CA GLU A 109 -14.95 -13.33 6.34
C GLU A 109 -13.47 -13.70 6.14
N TYR A 110 -13.04 -14.05 4.92
CA TYR A 110 -11.64 -14.45 4.68
C TYR A 110 -10.70 -13.25 4.81
N GLU A 111 -10.96 -12.18 4.06
CA GLU A 111 -10.15 -10.96 4.07
C GLU A 111 -10.16 -10.31 5.46
N ARG A 112 -11.32 -10.30 6.13
CA ARG A 112 -11.44 -9.85 7.53
C ARG A 112 -10.63 -10.70 8.50
N THR A 113 -10.67 -12.03 8.36
CA THR A 113 -9.88 -12.97 9.19
C THR A 113 -8.39 -12.72 8.99
N VAL A 114 -7.92 -12.68 7.73
CA VAL A 114 -6.50 -12.45 7.40
C VAL A 114 -6.02 -11.12 7.96
N THR A 115 -6.78 -10.05 7.76
CA THR A 115 -6.44 -8.71 8.28
C THR A 115 -6.33 -8.71 9.80
N THR A 116 -7.30 -9.32 10.50
CA THR A 116 -7.31 -9.40 11.97
C THR A 116 -6.14 -10.24 12.50
N VAL A 117 -5.81 -11.34 11.81
CA VAL A 117 -4.66 -12.19 12.13
C VAL A 117 -3.35 -11.45 11.92
N MET A 118 -3.18 -10.74 10.80
CA MET A 118 -1.98 -9.93 10.56
C MET A 118 -1.82 -8.84 11.62
N ASN A 119 -2.93 -8.20 12.03
CA ASN A 119 -2.90 -7.23 13.09
C ASN A 119 -2.44 -7.83 14.42
N ALA A 120 -3.06 -8.94 14.85
CA ALA A 120 -2.69 -9.64 16.07
C ALA A 120 -1.23 -10.11 16.05
N TYR A 121 -0.75 -10.61 14.91
CA TYR A 121 0.62 -11.08 14.75
C TYR A 121 1.65 -9.95 14.92
N LEU A 122 1.36 -8.76 14.38
CA LEU A 122 2.28 -7.62 14.41
C LEU A 122 2.23 -6.84 15.74
N ARG A 123 1.10 -6.85 16.43
CA ARG A 123 0.81 -6.00 17.59
C ARG A 123 1.86 -6.07 18.70
N PRO A 124 2.31 -7.24 19.19
CA PRO A 124 3.27 -7.27 20.29
C PRO A 124 4.61 -6.59 19.96
N ALA A 125 5.14 -6.82 18.76
CA ALA A 125 6.40 -6.25 18.31
C ALA A 125 6.26 -4.75 17.97
N CYS A 126 5.23 -4.40 17.19
CA CYS A 126 5.01 -3.02 16.75
C CYS A 126 4.64 -2.10 17.90
N ALA A 127 3.72 -2.51 18.79
CA ALA A 127 3.29 -1.67 19.90
C ALA A 127 4.45 -1.34 20.85
N ARG A 128 5.33 -2.32 21.14
CA ARG A 128 6.53 -2.10 21.95
C ARG A 128 7.46 -1.07 21.31
N TYR A 129 7.74 -1.20 20.02
CA TYR A 129 8.58 -0.26 19.29
C TYR A 129 7.97 1.14 19.26
N LEU A 130 6.70 1.27 18.85
CA LEU A 130 6.03 2.56 18.71
C LEU A 130 5.94 3.32 20.04
N ARG A 131 5.60 2.63 21.13
CA ARG A 131 5.54 3.25 22.46
C ARG A 131 6.90 3.70 22.96
N SER A 132 8.00 3.06 22.53
CA SER A 132 9.35 3.53 22.86
C SER A 132 9.68 4.89 22.22
N LEU A 133 8.96 5.28 21.16
CA LEU A 133 9.15 6.56 20.48
C LEU A 133 8.37 7.72 21.15
N ALA A 134 7.42 7.42 22.03
CA ALA A 134 6.52 8.43 22.61
C ALA A 134 7.25 9.53 23.39
N GLY A 135 8.45 9.26 23.90
CA GLY A 135 9.29 10.24 24.62
C GLY A 135 10.19 11.10 23.74
N LEU A 136 10.20 10.92 22.40
CA LEU A 136 11.14 11.62 21.51
C LEU A 136 10.73 13.07 21.20
N ALA A 137 9.44 13.39 21.27
CA ALA A 137 8.90 14.71 20.97
C ALA A 137 7.58 14.93 21.73
N GLY A 138 7.08 16.17 21.75
CA GLY A 138 5.78 16.50 22.37
C GLY A 138 4.61 15.79 21.69
N GLU A 139 4.73 15.48 20.40
CA GLU A 139 3.79 14.64 19.67
C GLU A 139 4.53 13.83 18.60
N VAL A 140 4.24 12.54 18.53
CA VAL A 140 4.80 11.64 17.52
C VAL A 140 3.65 10.99 16.77
N THR A 141 3.74 11.05 15.45
CA THR A 141 2.78 10.43 14.53
C THR A 141 3.46 9.43 13.63
N VAL A 142 2.64 8.54 13.09
CA VAL A 142 3.09 7.46 12.20
C VAL A 142 2.26 7.50 10.93
N MET A 143 2.94 7.36 9.79
CA MET A 143 2.29 7.22 8.49
C MET A 143 1.60 5.86 8.39
N THR A 144 0.34 5.89 7.95
CA THR A 144 -0.43 4.70 7.55
C THR A 144 -0.34 4.46 6.05
N SER A 145 -0.67 3.26 5.60
CA SER A 145 -0.77 2.92 4.18
C SER A 145 -1.81 3.78 3.44
N ALA A 146 -2.78 4.40 4.13
CA ALA A 146 -3.77 5.31 3.57
C ALA A 146 -3.20 6.72 3.25
N GLY A 147 -1.91 6.94 3.53
CA GLY A 147 -1.24 8.21 3.29
C GLY A 147 -1.64 9.30 4.28
N GLY A 148 -2.07 8.93 5.48
CA GLY A 148 -2.42 9.83 6.55
C GLY A 148 -1.72 9.47 7.85
N LEU A 149 -1.60 10.44 8.75
CA LEU A 149 -0.89 10.32 10.01
C LEU A 149 -1.84 9.96 11.15
N VAL A 150 -1.45 8.97 11.97
CA VAL A 150 -2.14 8.57 13.20
C VAL A 150 -1.23 8.71 14.41
N GLY A 151 -1.82 8.73 15.61
CA GLY A 151 -1.05 8.74 16.87
C GLY A 151 -0.38 7.39 17.15
N ILE A 152 0.57 7.38 18.09
CA ILE A 152 1.28 6.16 18.51
C ILE A 152 0.32 5.07 19.01
N GLU A 153 -0.67 5.42 19.82
CA GLU A 153 -1.57 4.40 20.39
C GLU A 153 -2.49 3.79 19.33
N ASP A 154 -2.99 4.58 18.38
CA ASP A 154 -3.77 4.07 17.24
C ASP A 154 -2.92 3.15 16.36
N ALA A 155 -1.69 3.58 16.04
CA ALA A 155 -0.73 2.77 15.28
C ALA A 155 -0.34 1.47 16.03
N ALA A 156 -0.24 1.52 17.35
CA ALA A 156 0.05 0.37 18.20
C ALA A 156 -1.15 -0.57 18.36
N ALA A 157 -2.38 -0.06 18.27
CA ALA A 157 -3.59 -0.87 18.27
C ALA A 157 -3.80 -1.58 16.92
N THR A 158 -3.52 -0.88 15.82
CA THR A 158 -3.76 -1.38 14.45
C THR A 158 -2.51 -1.34 13.56
N PRO A 159 -1.42 -2.06 13.90
CA PRO A 159 -0.18 -2.06 13.10
C PRO A 159 -0.35 -2.60 11.68
N ALA A 160 -1.40 -3.36 11.38
CA ALA A 160 -1.71 -3.80 10.02
C ALA A 160 -1.91 -2.60 9.06
N ALA A 161 -2.34 -1.44 9.57
CA ALA A 161 -2.48 -0.20 8.80
C ALA A 161 -1.13 0.46 8.45
N LEU A 162 0.00 -0.05 8.97
CA LEU A 162 1.34 0.49 8.74
C LEU A 162 2.14 -0.29 7.68
N LEU A 163 1.63 -1.46 7.28
CA LEU A 163 2.30 -2.32 6.31
C LEU A 163 2.53 -1.54 5.00
N LEU A 164 3.77 -1.43 4.52
CA LEU A 164 4.15 -0.61 3.35
C LEU A 164 3.68 0.86 3.41
N SER A 165 3.73 1.50 4.58
CA SER A 165 3.31 2.91 4.72
C SER A 165 4.32 3.93 4.19
N GLY A 166 5.60 3.58 4.05
CA GLY A 166 6.66 4.47 3.54
C GLY A 166 6.35 5.05 2.14
N PRO A 167 6.06 4.20 1.14
CA PRO A 167 5.68 4.65 -0.21
C PRO A 167 4.44 5.55 -0.25
N ALA A 168 3.54 5.44 0.72
CA ALA A 168 2.35 6.29 0.79
C ALA A 168 2.72 7.78 0.98
N GLY A 169 3.78 8.06 1.75
CA GLY A 169 4.33 9.41 1.86
C GLY A 169 4.85 9.93 0.52
N GLY A 170 5.62 9.11 -0.20
CA GLY A 170 6.12 9.45 -1.54
C GLY A 170 4.99 9.76 -2.53
N ALA A 171 3.95 8.93 -2.56
CA ALA A 171 2.78 9.14 -3.42
C ALA A 171 2.04 10.45 -3.09
N ARG A 172 1.85 10.78 -1.79
CA ARG A 172 1.25 12.04 -1.35
C ARG A 172 2.05 13.25 -1.80
N ALA A 173 3.37 13.23 -1.60
CA ALA A 173 4.24 14.32 -2.05
C ALA A 173 4.25 14.45 -3.57
N ALA A 174 4.32 13.33 -4.31
CA ALA A 174 4.25 13.33 -5.76
C ALA A 174 2.94 13.95 -6.28
N ALA A 175 1.80 13.65 -5.65
CA ALA A 175 0.53 14.28 -5.98
C ALA A 175 0.53 15.78 -5.70
N ALA A 176 1.14 16.23 -4.59
CA ALA A 176 1.29 17.64 -4.28
C ALA A 176 2.17 18.37 -5.31
N VAL A 177 3.32 17.77 -5.68
CA VAL A 177 4.21 18.29 -6.72
C VAL A 177 3.49 18.41 -8.06
N ALA A 178 2.80 17.36 -8.49
CA ALA A 178 2.06 17.36 -9.75
C ALA A 178 1.01 18.47 -9.76
N ARG A 179 0.20 18.58 -8.70
CA ARG A 179 -0.82 19.63 -8.56
C ARG A 179 -0.22 21.04 -8.57
N ALA A 180 0.88 21.26 -7.86
CA ALA A 180 1.57 22.55 -7.83
C ALA A 180 2.09 22.97 -9.22
N ASN A 181 2.36 22.00 -10.10
CA ASN A 181 2.81 22.21 -11.47
C ASN A 181 1.67 22.15 -12.52
N GLY A 182 0.41 22.16 -12.08
CA GLY A 182 -0.75 22.16 -12.99
C GLY A 182 -1.13 20.80 -13.57
N PHE A 183 -0.64 19.70 -12.99
CA PHE A 183 -0.95 18.33 -13.40
C PHE A 183 -1.86 17.64 -12.38
N PRO A 184 -3.20 17.66 -12.57
CA PRO A 184 -4.12 16.92 -11.72
C PRO A 184 -4.02 15.40 -11.92
N THR A 185 -3.53 14.97 -13.08
CA THR A 185 -3.27 13.56 -13.40
C THR A 185 -1.77 13.34 -13.53
N ALA A 186 -1.23 12.36 -12.81
CA ALA A 186 0.18 12.03 -12.86
C ALA A 186 0.45 10.58 -12.45
N LEU A 187 1.64 10.09 -12.77
CA LEU A 187 2.20 8.86 -12.24
C LEU A 187 3.33 9.19 -11.29
N SER A 188 3.23 8.70 -10.06
CA SER A 188 4.36 8.71 -9.13
C SER A 188 5.27 7.53 -9.45
N PHE A 189 6.59 7.77 -9.42
CA PHE A 189 7.63 6.79 -9.69
C PHE A 189 8.77 7.01 -8.69
N ASP A 190 8.76 6.22 -7.62
CA ASP A 190 9.81 6.16 -6.60
C ASP A 190 10.72 4.98 -6.91
N MET A 191 12.00 5.20 -7.22
CA MET A 191 12.96 4.11 -7.34
C MET A 191 14.09 4.28 -6.34
N GLY A 192 14.20 3.30 -5.45
CA GLY A 192 15.26 3.19 -4.45
C GLY A 192 16.34 2.17 -4.83
N GLY A 193 17.05 1.68 -3.81
CA GLY A 193 18.09 0.66 -3.99
C GLY A 193 17.55 -0.77 -4.19
N THR A 194 16.33 -1.08 -3.77
CA THR A 194 15.83 -2.48 -3.78
C THR A 194 14.55 -2.63 -4.59
N SER A 195 13.70 -1.62 -4.57
CA SER A 195 12.37 -1.64 -5.17
C SER A 195 12.08 -0.34 -5.91
N THR A 196 11.03 -0.42 -6.72
CA THR A 196 10.34 0.74 -7.29
C THR A 196 8.89 0.69 -6.81
N ASP A 197 8.35 1.84 -6.41
CA ASP A 197 6.96 2.04 -6.04
C ASP A 197 6.30 3.01 -7.02
N VAL A 198 5.15 2.60 -7.57
CA VAL A 198 4.37 3.43 -8.50
C VAL A 198 2.92 3.56 -8.03
N CYS A 199 2.36 4.75 -8.21
CA CYS A 199 0.97 5.02 -7.87
C CYS A 199 0.39 6.06 -8.84
N LEU A 200 -0.88 5.86 -9.21
CA LEU A 200 -1.64 6.80 -10.02
C LEU A 200 -2.14 7.97 -9.17
N VAL A 201 -1.98 9.18 -9.68
CA VAL A 201 -2.58 10.40 -9.14
C VAL A 201 -3.70 10.83 -10.06
N LEU A 202 -4.90 11.02 -9.51
CA LEU A 202 -6.09 11.52 -10.21
C LEU A 202 -6.68 12.69 -9.43
N SER A 203 -7.07 13.74 -10.15
CA SER A 203 -7.65 14.95 -9.55
C SER A 203 -6.79 15.52 -8.41
N GLY A 204 -5.46 15.40 -8.53
CA GLY A 204 -4.48 15.86 -7.55
C GLY A 204 -4.38 15.03 -6.27
N GLN A 205 -4.94 13.81 -6.25
CA GLN A 205 -4.87 12.87 -5.12
C GLN A 205 -4.33 11.50 -5.57
N PRO A 206 -3.52 10.82 -4.73
CA PRO A 206 -3.16 9.43 -5.00
C PRO A 206 -4.41 8.53 -4.99
N ALA A 207 -4.45 7.56 -5.90
CA ALA A 207 -5.57 6.63 -6.01
C ALA A 207 -5.73 5.80 -4.72
N PRO A 208 -6.93 5.70 -4.14
CA PRO A 208 -7.18 4.87 -2.97
C PRO A 208 -7.37 3.39 -3.34
N ALA A 209 -7.11 2.51 -2.39
CA ALA A 209 -7.40 1.08 -2.45
C ALA A 209 -8.02 0.63 -1.12
N ALA A 210 -9.15 -0.09 -1.21
CA ALA A 210 -9.84 -0.67 -0.04
C ALA A 210 -9.15 -1.94 0.50
N GLN A 211 -8.28 -2.54 -0.31
CA GLN A 211 -7.55 -3.76 0.00
C GLN A 211 -6.21 -3.75 -0.73
N ARG A 212 -5.23 -4.42 -0.14
CA ARG A 212 -3.91 -4.66 -0.73
C ARG A 212 -3.41 -6.06 -0.44
N ASP A 213 -2.50 -6.54 -1.28
CA ASP A 213 -1.83 -7.82 -1.09
C ASP A 213 -0.51 -7.62 -0.32
N VAL A 214 -0.28 -8.46 0.68
CA VAL A 214 0.98 -8.52 1.42
C VAL A 214 1.41 -9.97 1.54
N ALA A 215 2.50 -10.33 0.86
CA ALA A 215 3.00 -11.70 0.81
C ALA A 215 1.95 -12.73 0.35
N GLY A 216 1.08 -12.36 -0.60
CA GLY A 216 0.00 -13.22 -1.11
C GLY A 216 -1.25 -13.26 -0.23
N LEU A 217 -1.31 -12.42 0.81
CA LEU A 217 -2.43 -12.36 1.75
C LEU A 217 -3.17 -11.02 1.61
N PRO A 218 -4.51 -11.03 1.51
CA PRO A 218 -5.28 -9.79 1.40
C PRO A 218 -5.42 -9.08 2.75
N VAL A 219 -4.96 -7.83 2.80
CA VAL A 219 -5.17 -6.91 3.92
C VAL A 219 -6.22 -5.88 3.53
N ARG A 220 -7.39 -5.94 4.17
CA ARG A 220 -8.53 -5.07 3.90
C ARG A 220 -8.57 -3.91 4.89
N LEU A 221 -7.68 -2.95 4.66
CA LEU A 221 -7.64 -1.68 5.35
C LEU A 221 -7.49 -0.56 4.31
N PRO A 222 -7.98 0.66 4.60
CA PRO A 222 -7.73 1.82 3.75
C PRO A 222 -6.25 1.97 3.42
N SER A 223 -5.94 2.09 2.13
CA SER A 223 -4.58 2.23 1.63
C SER A 223 -4.54 3.09 0.36
N LEU A 224 -3.36 3.53 -0.03
CA LEU A 224 -3.11 4.04 -1.37
C LEU A 224 -2.79 2.87 -2.31
N ASP A 225 -3.23 2.94 -3.56
CA ASP A 225 -2.99 1.94 -4.61
C ASP A 225 -1.54 2.06 -5.12
N VAL A 226 -0.60 1.75 -4.23
CA VAL A 226 0.83 1.69 -4.53
C VAL A 226 1.17 0.28 -5.00
N HIS A 227 1.75 0.20 -6.19
CA HIS A 227 2.25 -1.03 -6.76
C HIS A 227 3.78 -1.08 -6.64
N THR A 228 4.28 -1.98 -5.79
CA THR A 228 5.70 -2.20 -5.58
C THR A 228 6.23 -3.29 -6.51
N ILE A 229 7.36 -3.04 -7.16
CA ILE A 229 8.10 -4.05 -7.94
C ILE A 229 9.54 -4.19 -7.44
N GLY A 230 10.06 -5.41 -7.50
CA GLY A 230 11.45 -5.76 -7.14
C GLY A 230 12.48 -5.31 -8.19
N ALA A 231 12.47 -4.02 -8.51
CA ALA A 231 13.34 -3.39 -9.50
C ALA A 231 13.87 -2.07 -8.92
N GLY A 232 15.05 -2.11 -8.29
CA GLY A 232 15.75 -0.94 -7.75
C GLY A 232 17.19 -0.89 -8.25
N GLY A 233 17.97 0.09 -7.76
CA GLY A 233 19.36 0.28 -8.16
C GLY A 233 20.27 -0.93 -7.88
N GLY A 234 20.05 -1.62 -6.77
CA GLY A 234 20.77 -2.82 -6.37
C GLY A 234 20.23 -4.11 -6.96
N SER A 235 19.18 -4.08 -7.79
CA SER A 235 18.64 -5.30 -8.41
C SER A 235 19.71 -5.99 -9.25
N ILE A 236 19.90 -7.28 -8.99
CA ILE A 236 20.98 -8.07 -9.58
C ILE A 236 20.57 -8.55 -10.98
N ALA A 237 21.44 -8.31 -11.95
CA ALA A 237 21.34 -8.84 -13.30
C ALA A 237 21.93 -10.25 -13.36
N ARG A 238 21.28 -11.17 -14.10
CA ARG A 238 21.80 -12.51 -14.38
C ARG A 238 21.21 -13.04 -15.69
N LEU A 239 21.83 -14.10 -16.21
CA LEU A 239 21.18 -14.95 -17.21
C LEU A 239 20.34 -16.00 -16.50
N ASP A 240 19.12 -16.20 -16.96
CA ASP A 240 18.29 -17.33 -16.52
C ASP A 240 18.81 -18.65 -17.14
N PRO A 241 18.29 -19.82 -16.73
CA PRO A 241 18.69 -21.10 -17.32
C PRO A 241 18.48 -21.21 -18.85
N GLY A 242 17.61 -20.37 -19.42
CA GLY A 242 17.35 -20.27 -20.86
C GLY A 242 18.28 -19.30 -21.60
N GLY A 243 19.18 -18.60 -20.88
CA GLY A 243 20.10 -17.62 -21.45
C GLY A 243 19.50 -16.23 -21.64
N ALA A 244 18.30 -15.96 -21.13
CA ALA A 244 17.70 -14.63 -21.18
C ALA A 244 18.24 -13.75 -20.05
N LEU A 245 18.54 -12.48 -20.35
CA LEU A 245 18.93 -11.49 -19.34
C LEU A 245 17.71 -11.11 -18.49
N VAL A 246 17.82 -11.33 -17.18
CA VAL A 246 16.81 -10.97 -16.19
C VAL A 246 17.43 -10.09 -15.10
N VAL A 247 16.63 -9.17 -14.56
CA VAL A 247 17.05 -8.24 -13.48
C VAL A 247 16.09 -8.39 -12.31
N GLY A 248 16.63 -8.60 -11.11
CA GLY A 248 15.82 -8.87 -9.92
C GLY A 248 15.23 -10.31 -9.88
N PRO A 249 14.37 -10.62 -8.89
CA PRO A 249 13.96 -9.77 -7.77
C PRO A 249 15.05 -9.63 -6.68
N ALA A 250 16.11 -10.44 -6.74
CA ALA A 250 17.23 -10.35 -5.81
C ALA A 250 17.93 -8.97 -5.90
N SER A 251 18.32 -8.44 -4.74
CA SER A 251 19.01 -7.15 -4.61
C SER A 251 20.32 -7.33 -3.86
N ALA A 252 21.35 -6.57 -4.25
CA ALA A 252 22.62 -6.46 -3.54
C ALA A 252 22.54 -5.62 -2.26
N GLY A 253 21.41 -4.93 -2.02
CA GLY A 253 21.23 -4.05 -0.87
C GLY A 253 22.22 -2.88 -0.85
N ALA A 254 22.60 -2.44 0.34
CA ALA A 254 23.59 -1.37 0.54
C ALA A 254 24.95 -1.89 1.04
N ASP A 255 25.00 -3.14 1.52
CA ASP A 255 26.20 -3.81 2.03
C ASP A 255 26.09 -5.32 1.73
N PRO A 256 26.95 -5.91 0.87
CA PRO A 256 28.08 -5.25 0.20
C PRO A 256 27.65 -4.27 -0.91
N GLY A 257 26.38 -4.33 -1.36
CA GLY A 257 25.83 -3.42 -2.36
C GLY A 257 26.32 -3.68 -3.80
N PRO A 258 25.94 -2.80 -4.74
CA PRO A 258 26.49 -2.74 -6.11
C PRO A 258 28.01 -2.86 -6.16
N ALA A 259 28.57 -3.44 -7.22
CA ALA A 259 30.02 -3.58 -7.35
C ALA A 259 30.74 -2.22 -7.31
N CYS A 260 30.13 -1.20 -7.93
CA CYS A 260 30.64 0.16 -7.94
C CYS A 260 30.70 0.85 -6.58
N TYR A 261 30.15 0.23 -5.52
CA TYR A 261 30.26 0.74 -4.15
C TYR A 261 31.65 0.46 -3.55
N GLY A 262 32.45 -0.44 -4.15
CA GLY A 262 33.80 -0.75 -3.68
C GLY A 262 33.86 -1.46 -2.33
N ARG A 263 32.74 -2.03 -1.86
CA ARG A 263 32.61 -2.73 -0.56
C ARG A 263 32.71 -4.25 -0.67
N GLY A 264 33.22 -4.77 -1.77
CA GLY A 264 33.35 -6.20 -2.02
C GLY A 264 32.16 -6.86 -2.73
N GLY A 265 31.17 -6.08 -3.16
CA GLY A 265 30.11 -6.56 -4.05
C GLY A 265 30.67 -6.93 -5.43
N THR A 266 30.25 -8.05 -5.99
CA THR A 266 30.74 -8.54 -7.31
C THR A 266 29.62 -8.87 -8.29
N ALA A 267 28.37 -8.89 -7.82
CA ALA A 267 27.22 -9.13 -8.67
C ALA A 267 26.92 -7.86 -9.50
N PRO A 268 26.63 -8.00 -10.81
CA PRO A 268 26.26 -6.87 -11.65
C PRO A 268 24.87 -6.36 -11.27
N THR A 269 24.74 -5.05 -11.07
CA THR A 269 23.49 -4.40 -10.66
C THR A 269 23.05 -3.28 -11.61
N VAL A 270 21.83 -2.77 -11.39
CA VAL A 270 21.29 -1.62 -12.13
C VAL A 270 22.11 -0.35 -11.89
N THR A 271 22.63 -0.14 -10.67
CA THR A 271 23.51 0.99 -10.36
C THR A 271 24.85 0.89 -11.08
N ASP A 272 25.43 -0.31 -11.19
CA ASP A 272 26.63 -0.55 -12.00
C ASP A 272 26.37 -0.18 -13.47
N ALA A 273 25.23 -0.64 -14.01
CA ALA A 273 24.83 -0.33 -15.37
C ALA A 273 24.62 1.18 -15.60
N ASN A 274 23.99 1.88 -14.64
CA ASN A 274 23.83 3.34 -14.69
C ASN A 274 25.18 4.09 -14.69
N LEU A 275 26.17 3.61 -13.93
CA LEU A 275 27.50 4.20 -13.88
C LEU A 275 28.27 3.95 -15.19
N VAL A 276 28.31 2.71 -15.68
CA VAL A 276 29.00 2.36 -16.93
C VAL A 276 28.34 3.04 -18.12
N ALA A 277 27.01 3.20 -18.09
CA ALA A 277 26.27 3.92 -19.11
C ALA A 277 26.44 5.45 -19.08
N GLY A 278 27.11 5.98 -18.06
CA GLY A 278 27.32 7.42 -17.89
C GLY A 278 26.07 8.19 -17.45
N ARG A 279 25.01 7.50 -16.99
CA ARG A 279 23.85 8.15 -16.35
C ARG A 279 24.24 8.70 -14.97
N ILE A 280 25.16 8.03 -14.28
CA ILE A 280 25.86 8.56 -13.11
C ILE A 280 27.24 9.05 -13.56
N PRO A 281 27.65 10.29 -13.22
CA PRO A 281 28.98 10.79 -13.55
C PRO A 281 30.11 9.90 -12.98
N ALA A 282 31.15 9.63 -13.76
CA ALA A 282 32.28 8.78 -13.34
C ALA A 282 33.13 9.33 -12.17
N GLY A 283 32.95 10.62 -11.85
CA GLY A 283 33.54 11.29 -10.69
C GLY A 283 32.55 11.51 -9.54
N ALA A 284 31.35 10.90 -9.59
CA ALA A 284 30.36 11.06 -8.55
C ALA A 284 30.88 10.54 -7.21
N GLU A 285 30.78 11.39 -6.19
CA GLU A 285 31.02 11.05 -4.80
C GLU A 285 29.70 11.06 -4.05
N LEU A 286 29.37 9.96 -3.38
CA LEU A 286 28.15 9.83 -2.61
C LEU A 286 28.46 9.90 -1.10
N PRO A 287 27.70 10.69 -0.32
CA PRO A 287 27.87 10.75 1.13
C PRO A 287 27.85 9.35 1.76
N GLY A 288 28.84 9.06 2.62
CA GLY A 288 28.98 7.77 3.32
C GLY A 288 29.53 6.62 2.46
N LEU A 289 29.70 6.81 1.16
CA LEU A 289 30.26 5.81 0.24
C LEU A 289 31.59 6.24 -0.37
N GLY A 290 31.75 7.53 -0.67
CA GLY A 290 32.92 8.08 -1.37
C GLY A 290 32.74 8.00 -2.89
N ARG A 291 33.87 7.98 -3.60
CA ARG A 291 33.90 7.89 -5.07
C ARG A 291 33.49 6.50 -5.54
N LEU A 292 32.60 6.43 -6.52
CA LEU A 292 32.20 5.17 -7.13
C LEU A 292 33.34 4.52 -7.92
N ASP A 293 33.44 3.20 -7.80
CA ASP A 293 34.42 2.38 -8.51
C ASP A 293 33.87 1.93 -9.87
N ARG A 294 34.22 2.66 -10.92
CA ARG A 294 33.79 2.35 -12.29
C ARG A 294 34.42 1.06 -12.82
N ASP A 295 35.65 0.74 -12.40
CA ASP A 295 36.36 -0.44 -12.91
C ASP A 295 35.74 -1.72 -12.31
N ALA A 296 35.33 -1.67 -11.04
CA ALA A 296 34.55 -2.75 -10.42
C ALA A 296 33.20 -2.97 -11.12
N ALA A 297 32.51 -1.89 -11.51
CA ALA A 297 31.26 -1.96 -12.26
C ALA A 297 31.45 -2.61 -13.64
N GLU A 298 32.49 -2.19 -14.38
CA GLU A 298 32.83 -2.75 -15.69
C GLU A 298 33.20 -4.24 -15.60
N ALA A 299 33.96 -4.63 -14.57
CA ALA A 299 34.32 -6.02 -14.33
C ALA A 299 33.09 -6.89 -14.03
N ALA A 300 32.19 -6.43 -13.15
CA ALA A 300 30.97 -7.14 -12.81
C ALA A 300 30.05 -7.32 -14.03
N LEU A 301 29.85 -6.25 -14.81
CA LEU A 301 29.02 -6.28 -16.02
C LEU A 301 29.65 -7.11 -17.15
N GLY A 302 30.97 -7.04 -17.33
CA GLY A 302 31.69 -7.90 -18.26
C GLY A 302 31.57 -9.39 -17.91
N GLY A 303 31.42 -9.70 -16.62
CA GLY A 303 31.15 -11.05 -16.13
C GLY A 303 29.78 -11.63 -16.50
N LEU A 304 28.81 -10.83 -16.98
CA LEU A 304 27.50 -11.32 -17.43
C LEU A 304 27.59 -12.18 -18.71
N GLY A 305 28.63 -12.00 -19.52
CA GLY A 305 28.77 -12.69 -20.80
C GLY A 305 27.82 -12.18 -21.89
N VAL A 306 27.26 -10.97 -21.74
CA VAL A 306 26.35 -10.34 -22.72
C VAL A 306 27.06 -9.17 -23.41
N GLY A 307 27.96 -9.47 -24.35
CA GLY A 307 28.78 -8.46 -25.02
C GLY A 307 29.86 -7.86 -24.12
N ASP A 308 30.31 -6.65 -24.44
CA ASP A 308 31.21 -5.89 -23.55
C ASP A 308 30.43 -5.24 -22.39
N ALA A 309 31.14 -4.65 -21.42
CA ALA A 309 30.52 -4.04 -20.24
C ALA A 309 29.49 -2.95 -20.60
N ARG A 310 29.68 -2.21 -21.70
CA ARG A 310 28.77 -1.14 -22.13
C ARG A 310 27.49 -1.73 -22.72
N ALA A 311 27.61 -2.74 -23.57
CA ALA A 311 26.49 -3.47 -24.15
C ALA A 311 25.67 -4.20 -23.05
N ALA A 312 26.36 -4.82 -22.10
CA ALA A 312 25.74 -5.43 -20.92
C ALA A 312 24.98 -4.39 -20.10
N ALA A 313 25.58 -3.23 -19.82
CA ALA A 313 24.92 -2.13 -19.11
C ALA A 313 23.62 -1.69 -19.81
N GLU A 314 23.65 -1.46 -21.13
CA GLU A 314 22.46 -1.09 -21.89
C GLU A 314 21.39 -2.19 -21.87
N GLY A 315 21.80 -3.46 -21.94
CA GLY A 315 20.90 -4.59 -21.80
C GLY A 315 20.18 -4.60 -20.45
N VAL A 316 20.95 -4.43 -19.35
CA VAL A 316 20.41 -4.37 -17.99
C VAL A 316 19.42 -3.23 -17.84
N LEU A 317 19.78 -2.04 -18.34
CA LEU A 317 18.90 -0.86 -18.29
C LEU A 317 17.61 -1.07 -19.09
N ARG A 318 17.67 -1.65 -20.29
CA ARG A 318 16.47 -1.97 -21.07
C ARG A 318 15.55 -2.97 -20.35
N VAL A 319 16.11 -4.00 -19.72
CA VAL A 319 15.32 -5.02 -19.01
C VAL A 319 14.64 -4.43 -17.78
N VAL A 320 15.34 -3.63 -16.98
CA VAL A 320 14.74 -3.00 -15.79
C VAL A 320 13.73 -1.92 -16.20
N ASP A 321 14.02 -1.11 -17.22
CA ASP A 321 13.09 -0.08 -17.73
C ASP A 321 11.80 -0.73 -18.24
N ALA A 322 11.88 -1.85 -18.98
CA ALA A 322 10.71 -2.59 -19.43
C ALA A 322 9.87 -3.18 -18.27
N ALA A 323 10.50 -3.57 -17.16
CA ALA A 323 9.78 -4.03 -15.97
C ALA A 323 9.04 -2.88 -15.27
N MET A 324 9.67 -1.72 -15.15
CA MET A 324 9.08 -0.51 -14.57
C MET A 324 7.96 0.05 -15.46
N GLU A 325 8.12 0.01 -16.79
CA GLU A 325 7.08 0.39 -17.75
C GLU A 325 5.81 -0.46 -17.55
N ARG A 326 5.94 -1.80 -17.43
CA ARG A 326 4.79 -2.68 -17.16
C ARG A 326 4.06 -2.33 -15.87
N ALA A 327 4.80 -1.98 -14.81
CA ALA A 327 4.18 -1.54 -13.55
C ALA A 327 3.43 -0.21 -13.72
N LEU A 328 4.03 0.78 -14.38
CA LEU A 328 3.39 2.07 -14.67
C LEU A 328 2.11 1.91 -15.52
N ARG A 329 2.13 1.03 -16.52
CA ARG A 329 0.92 0.69 -17.31
C ARG A 329 -0.15 -0.05 -16.50
N THR A 330 0.25 -0.85 -15.52
CA THR A 330 -0.68 -1.57 -14.62
C THR A 330 -1.45 -0.59 -13.74
N VAL A 331 -0.79 0.44 -13.20
CA VAL A 331 -1.49 1.44 -12.36
C VAL A 331 -2.22 2.52 -13.17
N SER A 332 -1.94 2.68 -14.47
CA SER A 332 -2.63 3.65 -15.35
C SER A 332 -3.62 2.99 -16.31
N VAL A 333 -3.13 2.38 -17.39
CA VAL A 333 -3.93 1.86 -18.50
C VAL A 333 -4.92 0.80 -18.04
N ALA A 334 -4.52 -0.11 -17.14
CA ALA A 334 -5.44 -1.12 -16.61
C ALA A 334 -6.53 -0.54 -15.68
N ARG A 335 -6.37 0.73 -15.26
CA ARG A 335 -7.39 1.51 -14.54
C ARG A 335 -8.21 2.42 -15.47
N GLY A 336 -8.03 2.30 -16.78
CA GLY A 336 -8.73 3.10 -17.79
C GLY A 336 -8.20 4.53 -17.92
N VAL A 337 -6.97 4.80 -17.46
CA VAL A 337 -6.36 6.13 -17.51
C VAL A 337 -5.20 6.14 -18.49
N ASP A 338 -5.23 7.09 -19.42
CA ASP A 338 -4.16 7.29 -20.38
C ASP A 338 -3.02 8.11 -19.74
N PRO A 339 -1.80 7.56 -19.60
CA PRO A 339 -0.69 8.28 -18.98
C PRO A 339 -0.27 9.52 -19.78
N ARG A 340 -0.56 9.57 -21.09
CA ARG A 340 -0.17 10.68 -21.98
C ARG A 340 -0.79 12.02 -21.59
N ASP A 341 -1.92 11.98 -20.89
CA ASP A 341 -2.64 13.18 -20.44
C ASP A 341 -2.09 13.75 -19.12
N GLY A 342 -1.07 13.12 -18.53
CA GLY A 342 -0.50 13.50 -17.24
C GLY A 342 1.00 13.78 -17.26
N ALA A 343 1.60 13.80 -16.08
CA ALA A 343 3.05 13.90 -15.89
C ALA A 343 3.61 12.67 -15.17
N LEU A 344 4.90 12.37 -15.37
CA LEU A 344 5.65 11.40 -14.59
C LEU A 344 6.43 12.13 -13.50
N VAL A 345 6.08 11.92 -12.23
CA VAL A 345 6.81 12.46 -11.08
C VAL A 345 7.85 11.44 -10.63
N ALA A 346 9.11 11.68 -10.96
CA ALA A 346 10.21 10.77 -10.69
C ALA A 346 11.00 11.20 -9.45
N PHE A 347 11.10 10.29 -8.47
CA PHE A 347 11.80 10.53 -7.22
C PHE A 347 12.42 9.23 -6.68
N GLY A 348 12.93 9.28 -5.45
CA GLY A 348 13.86 8.28 -4.95
C GLY A 348 15.28 8.55 -5.44
N GLY A 349 16.23 7.77 -4.93
CA GLY A 349 17.65 7.95 -5.26
C GLY A 349 17.97 7.60 -6.73
N ALA A 350 17.20 6.70 -7.34
CA ALA A 350 17.45 6.21 -8.69
C ALA A 350 16.37 6.59 -9.70
N GLY A 351 15.17 7.02 -9.28
CA GLY A 351 14.05 7.28 -10.20
C GLY A 351 14.39 8.26 -11.33
N PRO A 352 14.95 9.45 -11.04
CA PRO A 352 15.31 10.40 -12.09
C PRO A 352 16.28 9.84 -13.15
N LEU A 353 17.07 8.80 -12.86
CA LEU A 353 17.99 8.17 -13.81
C LEU A 353 17.27 7.38 -14.91
N HIS A 354 16.01 7.01 -14.70
CA HIS A 354 15.19 6.19 -15.60
C HIS A 354 14.00 6.96 -16.19
N ALA A 355 13.70 8.14 -15.65
CA ALA A 355 12.47 8.88 -15.93
C ALA A 355 12.25 9.18 -17.41
N CYS A 356 13.26 9.66 -18.16
CA CYS A 356 13.08 10.00 -19.57
C CYS A 356 12.77 8.77 -20.44
N ALA A 357 13.47 7.65 -20.21
CA ALA A 357 13.23 6.42 -20.96
C ALA A 357 11.82 5.87 -20.71
N LEU A 358 11.36 5.96 -19.46
CA LEU A 358 10.00 5.55 -19.08
C LEU A 358 8.95 6.50 -19.65
N ALA A 359 9.21 7.82 -19.63
CA ALA A 359 8.32 8.81 -20.22
C ALA A 359 8.15 8.58 -21.73
N ASP A 360 9.25 8.35 -22.46
CA ASP A 360 9.22 8.02 -23.89
C ASP A 360 8.41 6.74 -24.16
N ALA A 361 8.65 5.68 -23.38
CA ALA A 361 7.94 4.41 -23.54
C ALA A 361 6.43 4.53 -23.27
N LEU A 362 6.04 5.37 -22.30
CA LEU A 362 4.65 5.63 -21.96
C LEU A 362 3.98 6.69 -22.85
N GLY A 363 4.76 7.44 -23.64
CA GLY A 363 4.28 8.59 -24.42
C GLY A 363 3.97 9.82 -23.56
N VAL A 364 4.53 9.90 -22.36
CA VAL A 364 4.37 11.03 -21.44
C VAL A 364 5.33 12.15 -21.86
N THR A 365 4.81 13.35 -22.07
CA THR A 365 5.62 14.48 -22.54
C THR A 365 6.25 15.30 -21.42
N THR A 366 5.80 15.09 -20.17
CA THR A 366 6.25 15.87 -19.01
C THR A 366 6.81 14.99 -17.91
N VAL A 367 8.06 15.25 -17.52
CA VAL A 367 8.70 14.65 -16.33
C VAL A 367 8.91 15.73 -15.29
N LEU A 368 8.45 15.46 -14.06
CA LEU A 368 8.68 16.30 -12.90
C LEU A 368 9.71 15.62 -11.99
N VAL A 369 10.83 16.28 -11.75
CA VAL A 369 11.86 15.82 -10.79
C VAL A 369 11.94 16.82 -9.64
N PRO A 370 11.31 16.51 -8.49
CA PRO A 370 11.34 17.38 -7.32
C PRO A 370 12.78 17.61 -6.86
N ALA A 371 13.07 18.79 -6.33
CA ALA A 371 14.42 19.08 -5.86
C ALA A 371 14.86 18.22 -4.67
N ARG A 372 13.89 17.72 -3.91
CA ARG A 372 14.08 16.77 -2.81
C ARG A 372 13.81 15.33 -3.24
N ALA A 373 13.96 14.99 -4.53
CA ALA A 373 13.67 13.64 -5.06
C ALA A 373 14.21 12.50 -4.18
N GLY A 374 15.46 12.60 -3.72
CA GLY A 374 16.08 11.56 -2.88
C GLY A 374 15.46 11.37 -1.48
N VAL A 375 14.65 12.33 -1.00
CA VAL A 375 13.98 12.31 0.32
C VAL A 375 12.50 12.66 0.23
N LEU A 376 11.89 12.56 -0.95
CA LEU A 376 10.52 13.04 -1.18
C LEU A 376 9.49 12.32 -0.30
N SER A 377 9.70 11.04 0.01
CA SER A 377 8.82 10.30 0.91
C SER A 377 8.81 10.88 2.33
N ALA A 378 9.94 11.40 2.81
CA ALA A 378 10.00 12.10 4.10
C ALA A 378 9.27 13.45 4.05
N VAL A 379 9.40 14.19 2.93
CA VAL A 379 8.62 15.41 2.68
C VAL A 379 7.12 15.11 2.70
N GLY A 380 6.70 14.01 2.07
CA GLY A 380 5.30 13.59 2.06
C GLY A 380 4.78 13.21 3.44
N ILE A 381 5.60 12.61 4.29
CA ILE A 381 5.23 12.35 5.70
C ILE A 381 4.96 13.67 6.43
N LEU A 382 5.83 14.67 6.27
CA LEU A 382 5.67 15.98 6.91
C LEU A 382 4.44 16.75 6.43
N ALA A 383 4.10 16.62 5.15
CA ALA A 383 2.97 17.31 4.53
C ALA A 383 1.67 16.50 4.53
N SER A 384 1.63 15.34 5.21
CA SER A 384 0.44 14.50 5.25
C SER A 384 -0.53 14.91 6.35
N PRO A 385 -1.84 14.89 6.08
CA PRO A 385 -2.83 15.23 7.08
C PRO A 385 -2.86 14.20 8.19
N ARG A 386 -3.35 14.58 9.37
CA ARG A 386 -3.89 13.57 10.26
C ARG A 386 -5.16 13.01 9.67
N GLN A 387 -5.32 11.71 9.79
CA GLN A 387 -6.40 11.01 9.12
C GLN A 387 -6.97 9.95 10.04
N HIS A 388 -8.29 9.83 10.03
CA HIS A 388 -8.99 8.71 10.62
C HIS A 388 -10.03 8.21 9.62
N ASP A 389 -9.93 6.93 9.28
CA ASP A 389 -10.80 6.26 8.32
C ASP A 389 -11.73 5.32 9.09
N LEU A 390 -13.04 5.51 8.91
CA LEU A 390 -14.05 4.62 9.43
C LEU A 390 -14.79 3.93 8.29
N VAL A 391 -15.06 2.64 8.48
CA VAL A 391 -15.85 1.81 7.56
C VAL A 391 -16.86 1.05 8.39
N ARG A 392 -18.08 0.90 7.90
CA ARG A 392 -19.10 0.04 8.51
C ARG A 392 -19.87 -0.71 7.44
N SER A 393 -20.09 -2.00 7.66
CA SER A 393 -21.04 -2.74 6.84
C SER A 393 -22.46 -2.22 6.99
N TRP A 394 -23.19 -2.22 5.88
CA TRP A 394 -24.62 -1.91 5.88
C TRP A 394 -25.42 -3.20 6.09
N PRO A 395 -26.27 -3.30 7.12
CA PRO A 395 -26.89 -4.57 7.53
C PRO A 395 -27.79 -5.23 6.47
N ASP A 396 -28.60 -4.44 5.76
CA ASP A 396 -29.46 -4.91 4.68
C ASP A 396 -29.11 -4.19 3.39
N PRO A 397 -28.32 -4.83 2.49
CA PRO A 397 -27.88 -4.18 1.27
C PRO A 397 -29.01 -3.66 0.38
N GLY A 398 -30.20 -4.26 0.41
CA GLY A 398 -31.34 -3.85 -0.41
C GLY A 398 -32.17 -2.72 0.19
N ASP A 399 -32.08 -2.48 1.50
CA ASP A 399 -32.79 -1.40 2.18
C ASP A 399 -31.95 -0.13 2.20
N LEU A 400 -32.30 0.83 1.34
CA LEU A 400 -31.61 2.11 1.25
C LEU A 400 -32.11 3.12 2.30
N SER A 401 -33.10 2.75 3.11
CA SER A 401 -33.69 3.67 4.09
C SER A 401 -32.68 4.00 5.19
N GLY A 402 -32.46 5.31 5.42
CA GLY A 402 -31.56 5.77 6.46
C GLY A 402 -30.06 5.67 6.17
N VAL A 403 -29.64 5.24 4.96
CA VAL A 403 -28.23 5.21 4.54
C VAL A 403 -27.55 6.57 4.76
N ASP A 404 -28.18 7.66 4.31
CA ASP A 404 -27.63 9.01 4.46
C ASP A 404 -27.48 9.42 5.94
N VAL A 405 -28.46 9.06 6.78
CA VAL A 405 -28.43 9.35 8.22
C VAL A 405 -27.31 8.59 8.91
N ALA A 406 -27.13 7.31 8.56
CA ALA A 406 -26.05 6.48 9.10
C ALA A 406 -24.67 6.95 8.61
N LEU A 407 -24.57 7.40 7.35
CA LEU A 407 -23.34 7.96 6.79
C LEU A 407 -22.97 9.29 7.48
N ASP A 408 -23.95 10.15 7.76
CA ASP A 408 -23.74 11.39 8.51
C ASP A 408 -23.30 11.14 9.95
N ALA A 409 -23.89 10.13 10.61
CA ALA A 409 -23.46 9.71 11.94
C ALA A 409 -22.01 9.18 11.92
N LEU A 410 -21.65 8.37 10.92
CA LEU A 410 -20.28 7.87 10.74
C LEU A 410 -19.29 9.02 10.48
N ALA A 411 -19.69 9.99 9.66
CA ALA A 411 -18.90 11.18 9.37
C ALA A 411 -18.65 12.04 10.61
N ALA A 412 -19.67 12.23 11.45
CA ALA A 412 -19.54 12.94 12.71
C ALA A 412 -18.59 12.24 13.69
N GLU A 413 -18.66 10.90 13.77
CA GLU A 413 -17.75 10.11 14.59
C GLU A 413 -16.30 10.20 14.10
N ALA A 414 -16.07 10.06 12.80
CA ALA A 414 -14.76 10.20 12.21
C ALA A 414 -14.18 11.60 12.52
N ALA A 415 -14.98 12.66 12.39
CA ALA A 415 -14.54 14.01 12.73
C ALA A 415 -14.19 14.17 14.22
N ALA A 416 -15.01 13.63 15.11
CA ALA A 416 -14.80 13.72 16.55
C ALA A 416 -13.49 13.04 17.00
N SER A 417 -13.07 11.97 16.31
CA SER A 417 -11.82 11.25 16.60
C SER A 417 -10.55 12.11 16.46
N LEU A 418 -10.57 13.12 15.59
CA LEU A 418 -9.42 14.01 15.38
C LEU A 418 -9.35 15.16 16.38
N GLY A 419 -10.36 15.30 17.26
CA GLY A 419 -10.44 16.34 18.27
C GLY A 419 -10.75 17.74 17.69
N ALA A 420 -10.38 18.78 18.43
CA ALA A 420 -10.66 20.16 18.01
C ALA A 420 -9.79 20.62 16.83
N GLY A 421 -10.36 21.46 15.96
CA GLY A 421 -9.68 22.09 14.83
C GLY A 421 -10.47 21.98 13.52
N PRO A 422 -9.95 22.55 12.42
CA PRO A 422 -10.56 22.40 11.11
C PRO A 422 -10.39 20.95 10.62
N VAL A 423 -11.51 20.26 10.48
CA VAL A 423 -11.57 18.89 9.96
C VAL A 423 -12.43 18.89 8.70
N THR A 424 -11.94 18.23 7.64
CA THR A 424 -12.74 17.89 6.47
C THR A 424 -13.13 16.43 6.55
N VAL A 425 -14.34 16.09 6.10
CA VAL A 425 -14.80 14.70 6.07
C VAL A 425 -15.25 14.36 4.66
N GLU A 426 -14.63 13.35 4.09
CA GLU A 426 -15.09 12.70 2.87
C GLU A 426 -16.06 11.58 3.25
N ARG A 427 -17.18 11.49 2.51
CA ARG A 427 -18.24 10.51 2.73
C ARG A 427 -18.39 9.69 1.45
N LEU A 428 -18.37 8.37 1.58
CA LEU A 428 -18.58 7.46 0.46
C LEU A 428 -19.50 6.31 0.88
N VAL A 429 -20.21 5.75 -0.09
CA VAL A 429 -20.99 4.52 0.01
C VAL A 429 -20.47 3.52 -1.01
N ASP A 430 -20.30 2.27 -0.58
CA ASP A 430 -19.91 1.18 -1.47
C ASP A 430 -21.17 0.54 -2.07
N CYS A 431 -21.40 0.82 -3.34
CA CYS A 431 -22.58 0.36 -4.07
C CYS A 431 -22.24 -0.72 -5.09
N ARG A 432 -23.22 -1.59 -5.36
CA ARG A 432 -23.18 -2.56 -6.47
C ARG A 432 -24.58 -2.79 -7.02
N TYR A 433 -24.72 -3.32 -8.23
CA TYR A 433 -26.01 -3.84 -8.66
C TYR A 433 -26.30 -5.17 -7.96
N ALA A 434 -27.58 -5.44 -7.66
CA ALA A 434 -27.98 -6.70 -7.05
C ALA A 434 -27.45 -7.90 -7.83
N GLY A 435 -26.86 -8.86 -7.09
CA GLY A 435 -26.21 -10.05 -7.65
C GLY A 435 -24.78 -9.84 -8.17
N GLN A 436 -24.22 -8.63 -8.14
CA GLN A 436 -22.79 -8.42 -8.37
C GLN A 436 -21.97 -8.75 -7.12
N SER A 437 -20.69 -9.08 -7.33
CA SER A 437 -19.76 -9.44 -6.23
C SER A 437 -18.78 -8.34 -5.87
N HIS A 438 -18.72 -7.25 -6.65
CA HIS A 438 -17.76 -6.16 -6.49
C HIS A 438 -18.48 -4.83 -6.39
N GLU A 439 -17.95 -3.97 -5.53
CA GLU A 439 -18.51 -2.67 -5.18
C GLU A 439 -17.73 -1.53 -5.83
N LEU A 440 -18.40 -0.40 -6.03
CA LEU A 440 -17.81 0.89 -6.39
C LEU A 440 -18.11 1.89 -5.27
N SER A 441 -17.07 2.55 -4.75
CA SER A 441 -17.21 3.62 -3.78
C SER A 441 -17.65 4.91 -4.50
N VAL A 442 -18.78 5.47 -4.09
CA VAL A 442 -19.35 6.70 -4.66
C VAL A 442 -19.81 7.66 -3.57
N PRO A 443 -19.93 8.97 -3.83
CA PRO A 443 -20.36 9.95 -2.82
C PRO A 443 -21.76 9.69 -2.26
N ASP A 444 -22.66 9.16 -3.10
CA ASP A 444 -24.03 8.82 -2.79
C ASP A 444 -24.55 7.73 -3.74
N VAL A 445 -25.66 7.09 -3.37
CA VAL A 445 -26.26 6.00 -4.16
C VAL A 445 -26.68 6.48 -5.56
N ALA A 446 -27.11 7.75 -5.70
CA ALA A 446 -27.55 8.31 -6.97
C ALA A 446 -26.41 8.41 -7.99
N SER A 447 -25.18 8.63 -7.52
CA SER A 447 -23.96 8.72 -8.35
C SER A 447 -23.46 7.37 -8.87
N PHE A 448 -23.95 6.25 -8.32
CA PHE A 448 -23.47 4.90 -8.66
C PHE A 448 -23.55 4.57 -10.15
N ALA A 449 -24.67 4.88 -10.81
CA ALA A 449 -24.87 4.51 -12.21
C ALA A 449 -23.85 5.20 -13.14
N ALA A 450 -23.58 6.48 -12.91
CA ALA A 450 -22.62 7.26 -13.69
C ALA A 450 -21.18 6.75 -13.47
N GLU A 451 -20.82 6.45 -12.22
CA GLU A 451 -19.50 5.88 -11.92
C GLU A 451 -19.32 4.47 -12.50
N HIS A 452 -20.38 3.64 -12.46
CA HIS A 452 -20.36 2.32 -13.07
C HIS A 452 -20.16 2.41 -14.60
N GLU A 453 -20.82 3.36 -15.28
CA GLU A 453 -20.61 3.61 -16.71
C GLU A 453 -19.20 4.09 -17.00
N ARG A 454 -18.69 5.06 -16.23
CA ARG A 454 -17.33 5.58 -16.39
C ARG A 454 -16.27 4.49 -16.25
N ARG A 455 -16.42 3.60 -15.25
CA ARG A 455 -15.40 2.58 -14.93
C ARG A 455 -15.52 1.30 -15.75
N ASN A 456 -16.74 0.87 -16.07
CA ASN A 456 -17.00 -0.41 -16.74
C ASN A 456 -17.50 -0.27 -18.19
N GLY A 457 -17.74 0.95 -18.67
CA GLY A 457 -18.25 1.25 -20.01
C GLY A 457 -19.75 1.02 -20.20
N TYR A 458 -20.51 0.75 -19.13
CA TYR A 458 -21.97 0.61 -19.18
C TYR A 458 -22.62 0.86 -17.81
N ALA A 459 -23.90 1.23 -17.80
CA ALA A 459 -24.76 1.21 -16.60
C ALA A 459 -25.95 0.28 -16.81
N ARG A 460 -26.67 -0.06 -15.72
CA ARG A 460 -27.95 -0.81 -15.77
C ARG A 460 -29.09 0.04 -15.20
N PRO A 461 -29.67 0.95 -15.99
CA PRO A 461 -30.80 1.76 -15.55
C PRO A 461 -31.94 0.87 -15.04
N GLY A 462 -32.50 1.20 -13.87
CA GLY A 462 -33.62 0.48 -13.24
C GLY A 462 -33.25 -0.84 -12.57
N ALA A 463 -32.00 -1.32 -12.65
CA ALA A 463 -31.56 -2.46 -11.86
C ALA A 463 -31.45 -2.06 -10.37
N PRO A 464 -31.88 -2.94 -9.43
CA PRO A 464 -31.73 -2.67 -7.99
C PRO A 464 -30.26 -2.45 -7.62
N VAL A 465 -30.01 -1.43 -6.81
CA VAL A 465 -28.69 -1.11 -6.25
C VAL A 465 -28.66 -1.59 -4.80
N GLU A 466 -27.56 -2.21 -4.43
CA GLU A 466 -27.25 -2.65 -3.07
C GLU A 466 -26.16 -1.76 -2.46
N VAL A 467 -26.30 -1.39 -1.18
CA VAL A 467 -25.24 -0.73 -0.39
C VAL A 467 -24.58 -1.76 0.52
N VAL A 468 -23.26 -1.92 0.41
CA VAL A 468 -22.52 -2.93 1.18
C VAL A 468 -21.83 -2.34 2.40
N ALA A 469 -21.33 -1.11 2.28
CA ALA A 469 -20.62 -0.42 3.35
C ALA A 469 -20.74 1.10 3.25
N LEU A 470 -20.61 1.76 4.40
CA LEU A 470 -20.49 3.20 4.55
C LEU A 470 -19.04 3.53 4.91
N ARG A 471 -18.50 4.61 4.36
CA ARG A 471 -17.12 5.05 4.60
C ARG A 471 -17.09 6.53 4.94
N ALA A 472 -16.34 6.88 5.98
CA ALA A 472 -16.03 8.25 6.32
C ALA A 472 -14.55 8.44 6.57
N THR A 473 -13.95 9.41 5.90
CA THR A 473 -12.53 9.74 6.03
C THR A 473 -12.41 11.15 6.56
N ALA A 474 -12.07 11.28 7.84
CA ALA A 474 -11.80 12.57 8.46
C ALA A 474 -10.33 12.95 8.26
N ARG A 475 -10.07 14.20 7.89
CA ARG A 475 -8.72 14.73 7.68
C ARG A 475 -8.57 16.07 8.40
N ARG A 476 -7.50 16.18 9.19
CA ARG A 476 -7.01 17.48 9.67
C ARG A 476 -5.77 17.84 8.83
N PRO A 477 -5.76 19.00 8.15
CA PRO A 477 -4.64 19.42 7.32
C PRO A 477 -3.29 19.31 8.05
N ALA A 478 -2.25 19.00 7.30
CA ALA A 478 -0.89 19.05 7.81
C ALA A 478 -0.57 20.50 8.24
N PRO A 479 0.31 20.70 9.23
CA PRO A 479 0.78 22.03 9.59
C PRO A 479 1.68 22.65 8.50
N LEU A 480 2.08 21.88 7.49
CA LEU A 480 3.00 22.28 6.43
C LEU A 480 2.46 21.80 5.07
N ASP A 481 2.39 22.69 4.08
CA ASP A 481 2.20 22.31 2.67
C ASP A 481 3.57 22.07 2.01
N VAL A 482 3.63 21.13 1.06
CA VAL A 482 4.84 20.91 0.24
C VAL A 482 5.21 22.18 -0.53
N ALA A 483 4.20 22.95 -0.96
CA ALA A 483 4.41 24.22 -1.65
C ALA A 483 5.04 25.31 -0.77
N ASP A 484 4.97 25.17 0.56
CA ASP A 484 5.55 26.13 1.51
C ASP A 484 7.01 25.80 1.86
N LEU A 485 7.55 24.70 1.34
CA LEU A 485 8.93 24.32 1.60
C LEU A 485 9.90 25.30 0.91
N PRO A 486 10.98 25.71 1.58
CA PRO A 486 11.92 26.64 0.99
C PRO A 486 12.49 26.08 -0.32
N ALA A 487 12.52 26.89 -1.37
CA ALA A 487 13.21 26.53 -2.61
C ALA A 487 14.67 26.17 -2.27
N PRO A 488 15.16 25.00 -2.71
CA PRO A 488 16.54 24.63 -2.45
C PRO A 488 17.47 25.48 -3.31
N ASP A 489 18.63 25.82 -2.75
CA ASP A 489 19.71 26.45 -3.50
C ASP A 489 20.16 25.51 -4.63
N ARG A 490 19.86 25.85 -5.88
CA ARG A 490 20.31 25.07 -7.05
C ARG A 490 21.43 25.79 -7.79
N ALA A 491 22.53 25.07 -8.01
CA ALA A 491 23.45 25.37 -9.09
C ALA A 491 22.73 25.17 -10.44
N ARG A 492 22.82 26.14 -11.35
CA ARG A 492 22.25 26.03 -12.69
C ARG A 492 22.93 24.89 -13.45
N GLY A 493 22.20 23.81 -13.72
CA GLY A 493 22.63 22.74 -14.61
C GLY A 493 22.06 22.92 -16.03
N ALA A 494 22.78 22.40 -17.03
CA ALA A 494 22.28 22.30 -18.41
C ALA A 494 21.54 20.97 -18.59
N GLY A 495 20.25 21.01 -18.90
CA GLY A 495 19.39 19.83 -19.10
C GLY A 495 17.94 20.24 -19.42
N PRO A 496 17.06 19.29 -19.76
CA PRO A 496 15.63 19.57 -19.99
C PRO A 496 15.05 20.27 -18.76
N VAL A 497 14.10 21.18 -18.99
CA VAL A 497 13.51 22.06 -17.96
C VAL A 497 12.92 21.21 -16.84
N ALA A 498 13.66 21.06 -15.75
CA ALA A 498 13.11 20.63 -14.49
C ALA A 498 12.20 21.76 -14.03
N LEU A 499 10.89 21.60 -14.19
CA LEU A 499 9.92 22.48 -13.55
C LEU A 499 10.16 22.34 -12.04
N VAL A 500 10.66 23.45 -11.48
CA VAL A 500 11.01 23.56 -10.07
C VAL A 500 9.70 23.58 -9.29
N GLU A 501 9.68 22.94 -8.13
CA GLU A 501 8.64 23.24 -7.12
C GLU A 501 8.52 24.77 -6.99
N PRO A 502 7.30 25.31 -6.82
CA PRO A 502 7.09 26.75 -6.67
C PRO A 502 7.97 27.37 -5.57
#